data_AF-A0A3D0NCX2-F1
#
_entry.id   AF-A0A3D0NCX2-F1
#
_cell.length_a   1.000
_cell.length_b   1.000
_cell.length_c   1.000
_cell.angle_alpha   90.00
_cell.angle_beta   90.00
_cell.angle_gamma   90.00
#
_symmetry.space_group_name_H-M   'P 1'
#
loop_
_entity.id
_entity.type
_entity.pdbx_description
1 polymer ?
#
loop_
_entity_poly.entity_id
_entity_poly.type
_entity_poly.pdbx_seq_one_letter_code
_entity_poly.pdbx_strand_id
1 'polypeptide(L)'
;WMCGKLIEEATQDVAGEVSIMIFVGRLEQVNARQRRQGLIDYLMKREKDDTRYDEPGAEIKNERFVILGTRTDDFDFNKCKSYAEDTLTAYPDITCMVGLFAYNPPMILEALASADKLNEVHVVGFDEDESTLQAIVDGTCYGTVVQNPYQYGYQSVKVLAENALGTTPISSLDKFIDIPARQIKRDNVEEFWAELKKLTGKTDEGSEDQSEEELEEETAEDSAE
;
A
#
# COMPACT_ATOMS: atom_id res chain seq x y z
N TRP A 1 -12.76 -1.66 2.38
CA TRP A 1 -12.89 -2.58 3.53
C TRP A 1 -11.63 -3.38 3.80
N MET A 2 -10.97 -3.98 2.80
CA MET A 2 -9.76 -4.82 3.02
C MET A 2 -8.69 -4.21 3.94
N CYS A 3 -8.40 -2.92 3.82
CA CYS A 3 -7.42 -2.26 4.68
C CYS A 3 -7.88 -2.20 6.16
N GLY A 4 -9.16 -1.89 6.41
CA GLY A 4 -9.74 -1.95 7.76
C GLY A 4 -9.71 -3.35 8.36
N LYS A 5 -9.89 -4.39 7.55
CA LYS A 5 -9.76 -5.78 7.99
C LYS A 5 -8.32 -6.12 8.39
N LEU A 6 -7.32 -5.65 7.65
CA LEU A 6 -5.91 -5.82 8.05
C LEU A 6 -5.61 -5.15 9.38
N ILE A 7 -6.15 -3.97 9.65
CA ILE A 7 -5.97 -3.28 10.94
C ILE A 7 -6.62 -4.08 12.08
N GLU A 8 -7.85 -4.57 11.88
CA GLU A 8 -8.54 -5.40 12.87
C GLU A 8 -7.76 -6.70 13.17
N GLU A 9 -7.23 -7.37 12.15
CA GLU A 9 -6.38 -8.56 12.32
C GLU A 9 -5.04 -8.22 12.99
N ALA A 10 -4.37 -7.14 12.59
CA ALA A 10 -3.07 -6.71 13.13
C ALA A 10 -3.14 -6.37 14.62
N THR A 11 -4.27 -5.82 15.05
CA THR A 11 -4.46 -5.28 16.41
C THR A 11 -5.31 -6.18 17.30
N GLN A 12 -5.62 -7.41 16.89
CA GLN A 12 -6.52 -8.32 17.63
C GLN A 12 -6.06 -8.58 19.08
N ASP A 13 -4.74 -8.61 19.31
CA ASP A 13 -4.13 -8.92 20.61
C ASP A 13 -3.87 -7.66 21.46
N VAL A 14 -4.14 -6.47 20.92
CA VAL A 14 -4.00 -5.20 21.65
C VAL A 14 -5.15 -5.05 22.63
N ALA A 15 -4.87 -4.95 23.93
CA ALA A 15 -5.89 -4.66 24.94
C ALA A 15 -6.34 -3.19 24.89
N GLY A 16 -7.62 -2.91 25.15
CA GLY A 16 -8.14 -1.55 25.30
C GLY A 16 -8.58 -0.89 23.98
N GLU A 17 -8.28 0.40 23.81
CA GLU A 17 -8.58 1.14 22.58
C GLU A 17 -7.42 1.03 21.58
N VAL A 18 -7.73 0.97 20.29
CA VAL A 18 -6.75 0.97 19.19
C VAL A 18 -6.75 2.35 18.54
N SER A 19 -5.67 3.10 18.73
CA SER A 19 -5.48 4.42 18.14
C SER A 19 -4.81 4.32 16.77
N ILE A 20 -5.37 5.02 15.78
CA ILE A 20 -5.01 4.89 14.37
C ILE A 20 -4.76 6.26 13.76
N MET A 21 -3.64 6.42 13.04
CA MET A 21 -3.39 7.56 12.16
C MET A 21 -3.37 7.12 10.70
N ILE A 22 -4.11 7.84 9.85
CA ILE A 22 -4.19 7.58 8.41
C ILE A 22 -3.29 8.54 7.63
N PHE A 23 -2.48 8.00 6.72
CA PHE A 23 -1.63 8.75 5.81
C PHE A 23 -2.09 8.50 4.36
N VAL A 24 -2.25 9.57 3.60
CA VAL A 24 -2.78 9.53 2.24
C VAL A 24 -2.27 10.74 1.44
N GLY A 25 -2.14 10.62 0.13
CA GLY A 25 -1.71 11.75 -0.72
C GLY A 25 -2.69 12.93 -0.73
N ARG A 26 -3.66 12.88 -1.66
CA ARG A 26 -4.62 13.95 -1.92
C ARG A 26 -6.07 13.46 -1.84
N LEU A 27 -6.92 14.11 -1.06
CA LEU A 27 -8.34 13.72 -0.93
C LEU A 27 -9.21 14.26 -2.07
N GLU A 28 -8.65 15.03 -2.98
CA GLU A 28 -9.28 15.40 -4.25
C GLU A 28 -9.41 14.18 -5.18
N GLN A 29 -8.58 13.16 -5.00
CA GLN A 29 -8.63 11.94 -5.79
C GLN A 29 -9.70 10.96 -5.27
N VAL A 30 -10.50 10.42 -6.20
CA VAL A 30 -11.62 9.51 -5.86
C VAL A 30 -11.12 8.25 -5.15
N ASN A 31 -10.04 7.64 -5.65
CA ASN A 31 -9.40 6.47 -5.04
C ASN A 31 -8.95 6.76 -3.60
N ALA A 32 -8.32 7.91 -3.34
CA ALA A 32 -7.91 8.29 -1.99
C ALA A 32 -9.10 8.40 -1.03
N ARG A 33 -10.18 9.07 -1.45
CA ARG A 33 -11.42 9.15 -0.66
C ARG A 33 -12.02 7.78 -0.39
N GLN A 34 -12.12 6.93 -1.41
CA GLN A 34 -12.73 5.60 -1.29
C GLN A 34 -11.89 4.65 -0.43
N ARG A 35 -10.56 4.67 -0.58
CA ARG A 35 -9.63 3.89 0.26
C ARG A 35 -9.78 4.29 1.73
N ARG A 36 -9.74 5.60 2.01
CA ARG A 36 -9.91 6.14 3.36
C ARG A 36 -11.29 5.85 3.94
N GLN A 37 -12.36 6.20 3.23
CA GLN A 37 -13.72 6.05 3.72
C GLN A 37 -14.08 4.58 3.91
N GLY A 38 -13.67 3.72 2.97
CA GLY A 38 -13.87 2.28 3.10
C GLY A 38 -13.03 1.62 4.20
N LEU A 39 -11.97 2.26 4.70
CA LEU A 39 -11.29 1.84 5.93
C LEU A 39 -12.11 2.26 7.14
N ILE A 40 -12.48 3.55 7.22
CA ILE A 40 -13.25 4.13 8.32
C ILE A 40 -14.57 3.37 8.53
N ASP A 41 -15.34 3.18 7.46
CA ASP A 41 -16.64 2.52 7.52
C ASP A 41 -16.54 1.10 8.06
N TYR A 42 -15.52 0.35 7.62
CA TYR A 42 -15.30 -1.00 8.11
C TYR A 42 -15.01 -1.01 9.62
N LEU A 43 -14.08 -0.17 10.08
CA LEU A 43 -13.71 -0.11 11.50
C LEU A 43 -14.87 0.40 12.36
N MET A 44 -15.66 1.35 11.85
CA MET A 44 -16.82 1.92 12.52
C MET A 44 -18.07 1.05 12.41
N LYS A 45 -17.98 -0.14 11.80
CA LYS A 45 -19.10 -1.09 11.60
C LYS A 45 -20.28 -0.44 10.86
N ARG A 46 -19.99 0.39 9.86
CA ARG A 46 -20.96 1.06 8.99
C ARG A 46 -21.13 0.28 7.69
N GLU A 47 -22.32 0.37 7.12
CA GLU A 47 -22.58 -0.11 5.76
C GLU A 47 -21.73 0.64 4.72
N LYS A 48 -21.39 -0.07 3.64
CA LYS A 48 -20.59 0.49 2.55
C LYS A 48 -21.36 1.62 1.89
N ASP A 49 -20.74 2.78 1.77
CA ASP A 49 -21.32 3.97 1.18
C ASP A 49 -20.24 4.77 0.44
N ASP A 50 -20.27 4.68 -0.89
CA ASP A 50 -19.27 5.33 -1.75
C ASP A 50 -19.45 6.86 -1.81
N THR A 51 -20.48 7.41 -1.15
CA THR A 51 -20.77 8.86 -1.07
C THR A 51 -20.44 9.48 0.28
N ARG A 52 -20.19 8.66 1.32
CA ARG A 52 -19.88 9.15 2.65
C ARG A 52 -18.54 9.89 2.67
N TYR A 53 -18.46 10.91 3.51
CA TYR A 53 -17.25 11.67 3.73
C TYR A 53 -17.18 12.11 5.20
N ASP A 54 -16.33 11.46 5.98
CA ASP A 54 -15.96 11.97 7.30
C ASP A 54 -14.84 13.01 7.18
N GLU A 55 -14.93 14.12 7.92
CA GLU A 55 -13.94 15.20 7.86
C GLU A 55 -12.52 14.71 8.24
N PRO A 56 -11.47 15.01 7.45
CA PRO A 56 -10.11 14.47 7.65
C PRO A 56 -9.47 14.79 9.00
N GLY A 57 -9.76 15.96 9.56
CA GLY A 57 -9.22 16.41 10.84
C GLY A 57 -10.04 16.03 12.07
N ALA A 58 -11.20 15.39 11.88
CA ALA A 58 -12.06 14.99 12.99
C ALA A 58 -11.59 13.66 13.59
N GLU A 59 -11.66 13.55 14.91
CA GLU A 59 -11.58 12.25 15.59
C GLU A 59 -12.84 11.44 15.25
N ILE A 60 -12.66 10.18 14.84
CA ILE A 60 -13.74 9.25 14.53
C ILE A 60 -13.54 8.00 15.37
N LYS A 61 -14.51 7.63 16.20
CA LYS A 61 -14.35 6.50 17.13
C LYS A 61 -15.59 5.67 17.36
N ASN A 62 -15.36 4.45 17.82
CA ASN A 62 -16.34 3.58 18.46
C ASN A 62 -15.74 2.99 19.76
N GLU A 63 -16.34 1.95 20.33
CA GLU A 63 -15.88 1.32 21.58
C GLU A 63 -14.47 0.69 21.49
N ARG A 64 -13.98 0.41 20.28
CA ARG A 64 -12.70 -0.31 20.06
C ARG A 64 -11.65 0.54 19.36
N PHE A 65 -12.03 1.30 18.34
CA PHE A 65 -11.11 2.00 17.45
C PHE A 65 -11.27 3.51 17.56
N VAL A 66 -10.14 4.22 17.58
CA VAL A 66 -10.07 5.69 17.56
C VAL A 66 -9.18 6.12 16.40
N ILE A 67 -9.78 6.69 15.36
CA ILE A 67 -9.07 7.31 14.25
C ILE A 67 -8.78 8.76 14.67
N LEU A 68 -7.52 9.03 14.96
CA LEU A 68 -7.05 10.33 15.46
C LEU A 68 -7.07 11.41 14.38
N GLY A 69 -7.05 11.00 13.11
CA GLY A 69 -7.18 11.88 11.97
C GLY A 69 -6.63 11.28 10.69
N THR A 70 -6.55 12.13 9.68
CA THR A 70 -5.96 11.83 8.37
C THR A 70 -4.97 12.92 8.01
N ARG A 71 -3.75 12.51 7.64
CA ARG A 71 -2.67 13.37 7.18
C ARG A 71 -2.58 13.28 5.66
N THR A 72 -2.72 14.45 5.01
CA THR A 72 -2.62 14.59 3.56
C THR A 72 -1.28 15.20 3.18
N ASP A 73 -0.43 14.43 2.52
CA ASP A 73 0.96 14.81 2.24
C ASP A 73 1.15 15.47 0.85
N ASP A 74 0.11 15.58 0.03
CA ASP A 74 0.18 16.20 -1.31
C ASP A 74 1.12 15.50 -2.31
N PHE A 75 1.45 14.23 -2.07
CA PHE A 75 2.51 13.44 -2.73
C PHE A 75 3.93 13.91 -2.41
N ASP A 76 4.12 14.63 -1.31
CA ASP A 76 5.43 14.96 -0.77
C ASP A 76 5.86 13.90 0.25
N PHE A 77 6.89 13.13 -0.10
CA PHE A 77 7.34 11.97 0.66
C PHE A 77 7.99 12.41 1.98
N ASN A 78 8.72 13.54 1.96
CA ASN A 78 9.31 14.13 3.16
C ASN A 78 8.22 14.60 4.12
N LYS A 79 7.14 15.17 3.58
CA LYS A 79 5.98 15.58 4.36
C LYS A 79 5.25 14.39 4.97
N CYS A 80 5.10 13.28 4.22
CA CYS A 80 4.55 12.03 4.75
C CYS A 80 5.37 11.52 5.94
N LYS A 81 6.69 11.45 5.79
CA LYS A 81 7.60 11.02 6.87
C LYS A 81 7.52 11.95 8.08
N SER A 82 7.61 13.26 7.86
CA SER A 82 7.48 14.27 8.93
C SER A 82 6.15 14.15 9.68
N TYR A 83 5.04 13.84 8.98
CA TYR A 83 3.77 13.61 9.66
C TYR A 83 3.73 12.33 10.50
N ALA A 84 4.46 11.29 10.11
CA ALA A 84 4.59 10.09 10.93
C ALA A 84 5.42 10.38 12.20
N GLU A 85 6.51 11.14 12.07
CA GLU A 85 7.32 11.62 13.20
C GLU A 85 6.51 12.53 14.15
N ASP A 86 5.74 13.48 13.60
CA ASP A 86 4.83 14.34 14.37
C ASP A 86 3.77 13.51 15.11
N THR A 87 3.26 12.45 14.47
CA THR A 87 2.29 11.55 15.09
C THR A 87 2.89 10.79 16.26
N LEU A 88 4.12 10.28 16.14
CA LEU A 88 4.83 9.63 17.25
C LEU A 88 5.08 10.59 18.40
N THR A 89 5.40 11.85 18.10
CA THR A 89 5.63 12.90 19.11
C THR A 89 4.34 13.27 19.83
N ALA A 90 3.23 13.43 19.10
CA ALA A 90 1.94 13.84 19.66
C ALA A 90 1.20 12.69 20.37
N TYR A 91 1.40 11.46 19.91
CA TYR A 91 0.73 10.25 20.41
C TYR A 91 1.76 9.13 20.65
N PRO A 92 2.53 9.19 21.76
CA PRO A 92 3.57 8.20 22.05
C PRO A 92 3.06 6.76 22.17
N ASP A 93 1.78 6.59 22.50
CA ASP A 93 1.08 5.30 22.63
C ASP A 93 0.22 4.95 21.39
N ILE A 94 0.55 5.52 20.22
CA ILE A 94 -0.13 5.22 18.95
C ILE A 94 -0.07 3.70 18.66
N THR A 95 -1.21 3.08 18.37
CA THR A 95 -1.26 1.62 18.14
C THR A 95 -0.94 1.27 16.69
N CYS A 96 -1.47 2.03 15.73
CA CYS A 96 -1.37 1.69 14.31
C CYS A 96 -1.22 2.93 13.42
N MET A 97 -0.35 2.83 12.42
CA MET A 97 -0.23 3.78 11.33
C MET A 97 -0.56 3.09 10.01
N VAL A 98 -1.38 3.72 9.18
CA VAL A 98 -1.82 3.15 7.91
C VAL A 98 -1.52 4.08 6.74
N GLY A 99 -0.79 3.55 5.76
CA GLY A 99 -0.48 4.24 4.51
C GLY A 99 -1.40 3.80 3.37
N LEU A 100 -2.01 4.75 2.65
CA LEU A 100 -3.03 4.47 1.63
C LEU A 100 -2.56 4.64 0.18
N PHE A 101 -1.26 4.84 -0.03
CA PHE A 101 -0.55 4.84 -1.32
C PHE A 101 0.79 4.12 -1.17
N ALA A 102 1.32 3.58 -2.27
CA ALA A 102 2.59 2.85 -2.33
C ALA A 102 3.75 3.45 -1.49
N TYR A 103 3.92 4.78 -1.51
CA TYR A 103 5.00 5.46 -0.80
C TYR A 103 4.70 5.76 0.67
N ASN A 104 3.44 5.70 1.12
CA ASN A 104 3.12 6.02 2.51
C ASN A 104 3.69 4.98 3.49
N PRO A 105 3.51 3.65 3.31
CA PRO A 105 4.08 2.67 4.23
C PRO A 105 5.61 2.74 4.37
N PRO A 106 6.40 2.87 3.28
CA PRO A 106 7.85 3.07 3.39
C PRO A 106 8.22 4.29 4.25
N MET A 107 7.55 5.43 4.06
CA MET A 107 7.81 6.64 4.85
C MET A 107 7.42 6.50 6.32
N ILE A 108 6.34 5.77 6.61
CA ILE A 108 5.94 5.42 7.99
C ILE A 108 7.01 4.52 8.63
N LEU A 109 7.47 3.49 7.90
CA LEU A 109 8.49 2.56 8.38
C LEU A 109 9.81 3.27 8.66
N GLU A 110 10.24 4.20 7.81
CA GLU A 110 11.42 5.03 8.06
C GLU A 110 11.31 5.91 9.30
N ALA A 111 10.14 6.53 9.54
CA ALA A 111 9.90 7.32 10.74
C ALA A 111 9.95 6.45 12.00
N LEU A 112 9.34 5.26 11.94
CA LEU A 112 9.37 4.29 13.04
C LEU A 112 10.79 3.77 13.30
N ALA A 113 11.56 3.49 12.25
CA ALA A 113 12.96 3.07 12.36
C ALA A 113 13.82 4.16 13.01
N SER A 114 13.64 5.42 12.60
CA SER A 114 14.38 6.56 13.15
C SER A 114 14.07 6.83 14.63
N ALA A 115 12.92 6.36 15.11
CA ALA A 115 12.46 6.51 16.49
C ALA A 115 12.67 5.25 17.34
N ASP A 116 13.30 4.19 16.81
CA ASP A 116 13.41 2.88 17.44
C ASP A 116 12.04 2.27 17.82
N LYS A 117 11.00 2.52 17.01
CA LYS A 117 9.59 2.12 17.23
C LYS A 117 9.08 1.06 16.26
N LEU A 118 9.96 0.48 15.43
CA LEU A 118 9.60 -0.68 14.61
C LEU A 118 9.08 -1.81 15.50
N ASN A 119 8.00 -2.49 15.07
CA ASN A 119 7.28 -3.54 15.81
C ASN A 119 6.58 -3.09 17.10
N GLU A 120 6.77 -1.85 17.58
CA GLU A 120 5.94 -1.29 18.67
C GLU A 120 4.64 -0.69 18.12
N VAL A 121 4.68 -0.15 16.90
CA VAL A 121 3.52 0.40 16.20
C VAL A 121 3.19 -0.50 15.01
N HIS A 122 1.93 -0.94 14.90
CA HIS A 122 1.49 -1.74 13.76
C HIS A 122 1.43 -0.89 12.49
N VAL A 123 1.99 -1.41 11.38
CA VAL A 123 1.90 -0.77 10.06
C VAL A 123 1.00 -1.61 9.15
N VAL A 124 0.07 -0.94 8.46
CA VAL A 124 -0.73 -1.52 7.37
C VAL A 124 -0.58 -0.64 6.13
N GLY A 125 -0.45 -1.27 4.97
CA GLY A 125 -0.18 -0.56 3.72
C GLY A 125 -1.25 -0.69 2.63
N PHE A 126 -0.93 -0.02 1.53
CA PHE A 126 -1.62 -0.12 0.24
C PHE A 126 -0.56 -0.11 -0.87
N ASP A 127 -0.85 -0.84 -1.95
CA ASP A 127 0.04 -1.14 -3.08
C ASP A 127 1.26 -2.00 -2.70
N GLU A 128 2.09 -2.30 -3.69
CA GLU A 128 3.11 -3.37 -3.70
C GLU A 128 4.56 -2.86 -3.72
N ASP A 129 4.84 -1.73 -3.05
CA ASP A 129 6.22 -1.21 -2.95
C ASP A 129 7.17 -2.27 -2.36
N GLU A 130 8.35 -2.43 -2.95
CA GLU A 130 9.30 -3.50 -2.59
C GLU A 130 9.71 -3.42 -1.11
N SER A 131 9.88 -2.21 -0.55
CA SER A 131 10.21 -2.05 0.87
C SER A 131 9.03 -2.41 1.78
N THR A 132 7.80 -2.22 1.31
CA THR A 132 6.59 -2.66 2.03
C THR A 132 6.48 -4.19 2.02
N LEU A 133 6.76 -4.83 0.89
CA LEU A 133 6.76 -6.29 0.80
C LEU A 133 7.87 -6.90 1.66
N GLN A 134 9.05 -6.30 1.66
CA GLN A 134 10.14 -6.70 2.56
C GLN A 134 9.73 -6.54 4.03
N ALA A 135 9.12 -5.42 4.40
CA ALA A 135 8.64 -5.20 5.77
C ALA A 135 7.59 -6.23 6.21
N ILE A 136 6.79 -6.77 5.28
CA ILE A 136 5.85 -7.87 5.58
C ILE A 136 6.60 -9.18 5.83
N VAL A 137 7.65 -9.47 5.07
CA VAL A 137 8.55 -10.61 5.32
C VAL A 137 9.21 -10.49 6.69
N ASP A 138 9.74 -9.30 7.00
CA ASP A 138 10.47 -9.00 8.23
C ASP A 138 9.55 -8.89 9.46
N GLY A 139 8.24 -8.74 9.24
CA GLY A 139 7.21 -8.60 10.28
C GLY A 139 7.01 -7.19 10.82
N THR A 140 7.69 -6.18 10.27
CA THR A 140 7.56 -4.76 10.63
C THR A 140 6.35 -4.08 9.97
N CYS A 141 5.75 -4.72 8.97
CA CYS A 141 4.45 -4.38 8.40
C CYS A 141 3.53 -5.60 8.46
N TYR A 142 2.29 -5.44 8.92
CA TYR A 142 1.36 -6.56 9.05
C TYR A 142 0.89 -7.08 7.68
N GLY A 143 0.65 -6.16 6.75
CA GLY A 143 0.15 -6.49 5.42
C GLY A 143 -0.19 -5.25 4.61
N THR A 144 -0.41 -5.45 3.31
CA THR A 144 -0.80 -4.40 2.36
C THR A 144 -1.97 -4.86 1.48
N VAL A 145 -2.74 -3.92 0.95
CA VAL A 145 -3.76 -4.19 -0.07
C VAL A 145 -3.20 -3.85 -1.44
N VAL A 146 -3.14 -4.84 -2.34
CA VAL A 146 -2.63 -4.66 -3.71
C VAL A 146 -3.76 -4.76 -4.73
N GLN A 147 -3.62 -4.00 -5.81
CA GLN A 147 -4.52 -4.08 -6.97
C GLN A 147 -3.98 -5.06 -8.02
N ASN A 148 -4.69 -5.24 -9.14
CA ASN A 148 -4.24 -6.09 -10.23
C ASN A 148 -4.19 -5.31 -11.55
N PRO A 149 -3.24 -4.36 -11.69
CA PRO A 149 -3.10 -3.55 -12.90
C PRO A 149 -2.84 -4.38 -14.16
N TYR A 150 -2.15 -5.52 -14.03
CA TYR A 150 -1.96 -6.46 -15.14
C TYR A 150 -3.30 -6.96 -15.68
N GLN A 151 -4.21 -7.43 -14.82
CA GLN A 151 -5.54 -7.86 -15.24
C GLN A 151 -6.39 -6.71 -15.76
N TYR A 152 -6.28 -5.49 -15.21
CA TYR A 152 -6.97 -4.32 -15.79
C TYR A 152 -6.57 -4.11 -17.26
N GLY A 153 -5.27 -4.14 -17.56
CA GLY A 153 -4.76 -4.04 -18.93
C GLY A 153 -5.19 -5.21 -19.81
N TYR A 154 -4.98 -6.44 -19.34
CA TYR A 154 -5.31 -7.66 -20.08
C TYR A 154 -6.80 -7.72 -20.46
N GLN A 155 -7.70 -7.52 -19.50
CA GLN A 155 -9.14 -7.60 -19.73
C GLN A 155 -9.61 -6.47 -20.65
N SER A 156 -9.05 -5.25 -20.49
CA SER A 156 -9.37 -4.12 -21.37
C SER A 156 -9.03 -4.44 -22.83
N VAL A 157 -7.82 -4.94 -23.10
CA VAL A 157 -7.39 -5.30 -24.46
C VAL A 157 -8.20 -6.47 -25.00
N LYS A 158 -8.45 -7.49 -24.18
CA LYS A 158 -9.25 -8.66 -24.56
C LYS A 158 -10.64 -8.26 -25.03
N VAL A 159 -11.36 -7.44 -24.25
CA VAL A 159 -12.71 -6.97 -24.60
C VAL A 159 -12.71 -6.21 -25.92
N LEU A 160 -11.75 -5.31 -26.12
CA LEU A 160 -11.64 -4.53 -27.36
C LEU A 160 -11.35 -5.42 -28.57
N ALA A 161 -10.46 -6.42 -28.41
CA ALA A 161 -10.12 -7.35 -29.47
C ALA A 161 -11.31 -8.25 -29.85
N GLU A 162 -12.01 -8.84 -28.87
CA GLU A 162 -13.19 -9.67 -29.12
C GLU A 162 -14.31 -8.89 -29.82
N ASN A 163 -14.50 -7.62 -29.46
CA ASN A 163 -15.46 -6.75 -30.12
C ASN A 163 -15.05 -6.41 -31.56
N ALA A 164 -13.78 -6.09 -31.79
CA ALA A 164 -13.26 -5.79 -33.12
C ALA A 164 -13.33 -7.02 -34.07
N LEU A 165 -13.14 -8.23 -33.52
CA LEU A 165 -13.26 -9.49 -34.25
C LEU A 165 -14.72 -9.97 -34.39
N GLY A 166 -15.67 -9.29 -33.77
CA GLY A 166 -17.09 -9.65 -33.80
C GLY A 166 -17.43 -10.93 -33.03
N THR A 167 -16.53 -11.41 -32.16
CA THR A 167 -16.79 -12.62 -31.34
C THR A 167 -17.65 -12.31 -30.13
N THR A 168 -17.41 -11.16 -29.48
CA THR A 168 -18.16 -10.70 -28.31
C THR A 168 -18.46 -9.21 -28.46
N PRO A 169 -19.71 -8.81 -28.77
CA PRO A 169 -20.07 -7.40 -28.81
C PRO A 169 -19.95 -6.75 -27.43
N ILE A 170 -19.41 -5.53 -27.33
CA ILE A 170 -19.36 -4.78 -26.05
C ILE A 170 -20.75 -4.65 -25.42
N SER A 171 -21.79 -4.53 -26.24
CA SER A 171 -23.17 -4.41 -25.77
C SER A 171 -23.71 -5.63 -25.04
N SER A 172 -23.07 -6.80 -25.17
CA SER A 172 -23.45 -8.01 -24.42
C SER A 172 -22.69 -8.19 -23.11
N LEU A 173 -21.71 -7.32 -22.81
CA LEU A 173 -20.93 -7.39 -21.58
C LEU A 173 -21.61 -6.61 -20.46
N ASP A 174 -21.32 -7.02 -19.23
CA ASP A 174 -21.65 -6.23 -18.05
C ASP A 174 -20.95 -4.86 -18.09
N LYS A 175 -21.59 -3.86 -17.48
CA LYS A 175 -21.02 -2.50 -17.42
C LYS A 175 -19.73 -2.41 -16.62
N PHE A 176 -19.45 -3.42 -15.79
CA PHE A 176 -18.29 -3.47 -14.92
C PHE A 176 -17.75 -4.90 -14.88
N ILE A 177 -16.46 -5.05 -15.15
CA ILE A 177 -15.73 -6.30 -14.96
C ILE A 177 -15.02 -6.17 -13.61
N ASP A 178 -15.46 -6.97 -12.64
CA ASP A 178 -14.85 -6.97 -11.31
C ASP A 178 -13.50 -7.70 -11.36
N ILE A 179 -12.45 -6.99 -10.96
CA ILE A 179 -11.10 -7.52 -10.86
C ILE A 179 -10.65 -7.33 -9.41
N PRO A 180 -10.59 -8.43 -8.64
CA PRO A 180 -10.45 -8.34 -7.19
C PRO A 180 -9.07 -7.83 -6.79
N ALA A 181 -9.06 -6.97 -5.78
CA ALA A 181 -7.85 -6.66 -5.02
C ALA A 181 -7.43 -7.86 -4.15
N ARG A 182 -6.21 -7.83 -3.62
CA ARG A 182 -5.68 -8.86 -2.73
C ARG A 182 -5.14 -8.25 -1.44
N GLN A 183 -5.24 -9.00 -0.35
CA GLN A 183 -4.51 -8.71 0.88
C GLN A 183 -3.23 -9.53 0.86
N ILE A 184 -2.08 -8.85 0.91
CA ILE A 184 -0.77 -9.47 0.99
C ILE A 184 -0.30 -9.40 2.43
N LYS A 185 0.08 -10.55 2.98
CA LYS A 185 0.46 -10.78 4.38
C LYS A 185 1.60 -11.80 4.42
N ARG A 186 2.11 -12.06 5.62
CA ARG A 186 3.22 -13.00 5.84
C ARG A 186 3.01 -14.39 5.21
N ASP A 187 1.78 -14.88 5.13
CA ASP A 187 1.46 -16.20 4.59
C ASP A 187 1.48 -16.28 3.06
N ASN A 188 1.45 -15.16 2.34
CA ASN A 188 1.39 -15.14 0.87
C ASN A 188 2.34 -14.13 0.19
N VAL A 189 3.10 -13.34 0.96
CA VAL A 189 3.97 -12.29 0.41
C VAL A 189 5.04 -12.85 -0.53
N GLU A 190 5.67 -13.99 -0.22
CA GLU A 190 6.70 -14.57 -1.07
C GLU A 190 6.15 -15.04 -2.42
N GLU A 191 4.98 -15.71 -2.40
CA GLU A 191 4.29 -16.16 -3.61
C GLU A 191 3.90 -14.96 -4.49
N PHE A 192 3.28 -13.95 -3.89
CA PHE A 192 2.88 -12.73 -4.59
C PHE A 192 4.10 -12.00 -5.17
N TRP A 193 5.19 -11.88 -4.41
CA TRP A 193 6.35 -11.14 -4.86
C TRP A 193 7.06 -11.85 -6.02
N ALA A 194 7.13 -13.19 -5.99
CA ALA A 194 7.62 -13.98 -7.11
C ALA A 194 6.73 -13.87 -8.37
N GLU A 195 5.40 -13.80 -8.20
CA GLU A 195 4.46 -13.49 -9.28
C GLU A 195 4.72 -12.10 -9.88
N LEU A 196 4.85 -11.08 -9.03
CA LEU A 196 5.09 -9.70 -9.42
C LEU A 196 6.36 -9.57 -10.27
N LYS A 197 7.47 -10.17 -9.81
CA LYS A 197 8.75 -10.21 -10.54
C LYS A 197 8.62 -10.76 -11.96
N LYS A 198 7.87 -11.87 -12.12
CA LYS A 198 7.57 -12.47 -13.44
C LYS A 198 6.75 -11.52 -14.33
N LEU A 199 5.75 -10.85 -13.76
CA LEU A 199 4.88 -9.94 -14.51
C LEU A 199 5.60 -8.65 -14.94
N THR A 200 6.54 -8.15 -14.14
CA THR A 200 7.29 -6.92 -14.44
C THR A 200 8.57 -7.16 -15.23
N GLY A 201 8.92 -8.41 -15.53
CA GLY A 201 10.18 -8.76 -16.19
C GLY A 201 11.42 -8.48 -15.32
N LYS A 202 11.23 -8.33 -14.00
CA LYS A 202 12.33 -8.21 -13.04
C LYS A 202 12.67 -9.62 -12.55
N THR A 203 13.44 -10.39 -13.31
CA THR A 203 14.01 -11.64 -12.79
C THR A 203 15.16 -11.30 -11.83
N ASP A 204 15.47 -12.18 -10.87
CA ASP A 204 16.63 -12.08 -9.98
C ASP A 204 17.99 -12.24 -10.72
N GLU A 205 17.99 -12.14 -12.06
CA GLU A 205 19.16 -12.24 -12.93
C GLU A 205 19.81 -10.86 -13.19
N GLY A 206 19.61 -9.90 -12.29
CA GLY A 206 20.13 -8.53 -12.42
C GLY A 206 21.36 -8.21 -11.56
N SER A 207 21.93 -9.18 -10.83
CA SER A 207 23.07 -8.95 -9.93
C SER A 207 24.40 -9.52 -10.42
N GLU A 208 24.47 -10.11 -11.61
CA GLU A 208 25.73 -10.63 -12.18
C GLU A 208 26.26 -9.82 -13.38
N ASP A 209 25.46 -8.89 -13.94
CA ASP A 209 25.84 -8.18 -15.18
C ASP A 209 26.54 -6.82 -14.94
N GLN A 210 26.66 -6.37 -13.69
CA GLN A 210 27.39 -5.13 -13.36
C GLN A 210 28.90 -5.34 -13.16
N SER A 211 29.38 -6.59 -13.11
CA SER A 211 30.81 -6.87 -13.01
C SER A 211 31.54 -6.94 -14.36
N GLU A 212 30.82 -7.12 -15.48
CA GLU A 212 31.46 -7.15 -16.81
C GLU A 212 31.63 -5.75 -17.42
N GLU A 213 30.75 -4.79 -17.12
CA GLU A 213 30.89 -3.40 -17.59
C GLU A 213 32.03 -2.64 -16.88
N GLU A 214 32.30 -2.90 -15.59
CA GLU A 214 33.43 -2.27 -14.86
C GLU A 214 34.81 -2.85 -15.28
N LEU A 215 34.88 -4.09 -15.78
CA LEU A 215 36.14 -4.72 -16.23
C LEU A 215 36.57 -4.25 -17.63
N GLU A 216 35.64 -3.82 -18.49
CA GLU A 216 35.96 -3.26 -19.81
C GLU A 216 36.43 -1.79 -19.73
N GLU A 217 35.95 -1.00 -18.76
CA GLU A 217 36.45 0.38 -18.55
C GLU A 217 37.86 0.41 -17.95
N GLU A 218 38.19 -0.47 -17.00
CA GLU A 218 39.51 -0.49 -16.35
C GLU A 218 40.63 -0.95 -17.32
N THR A 219 40.31 -1.82 -18.29
CA THR A 219 41.28 -2.26 -19.32
C THR A 219 41.48 -1.26 -20.45
N ALA A 220 40.54 -0.33 -20.65
CA ALA A 220 40.67 0.75 -21.63
C ALA A 220 41.55 1.90 -21.12
N GLU A 221 41.54 2.18 -19.81
CA GLU A 221 42.41 3.23 -19.22
C GLU A 221 43.89 2.81 -19.11
N ASP A 222 44.20 1.53 -18.86
CA ASP A 222 45.58 1.04 -18.74
C ASP A 222 46.31 0.85 -20.10
N SER A 223 45.60 1.05 -21.21
CA SER A 223 46.18 1.01 -22.57
C SER A 223 46.42 2.39 -23.19
N ALA A 224 46.19 3.46 -22.42
CA ALA A 224 46.33 4.85 -22.86
C ALA A 224 47.47 5.64 -22.19
N GLU A 225 48.34 5.01 -21.38
CA GLU A 225 49.62 5.60 -20.89
C GLU A 225 50.88 5.08 -21.61
#